data_AF-A0A0F8VWM2-F1
#
_entry.id   AF-A0A0F8VWM2-F1
#
_cell.length_a   1.000
_cell.length_b   1.000
_cell.length_c   1.000
_cell.angle_alpha   90.00
_cell.angle_beta   90.00
_cell.angle_gamma   90.00
#
_symmetry.space_group_name_H-M   'P 1'
#
loop_
_entity.id
_entity.type
_entity.pdbx_description
1 polymer ?
#
loop_
_entity_poly.entity_id
_entity_poly.type
_entity_poly.pdbx_seq_one_letter_code
_entity_poly.pdbx_strand_id
1 'polypeptide(L)'
;FKPKTPWRHPKAFDDLFTSADYVDVIADKINFLISQRATGIYNVGTERKTVYELARRRNTEVKPMSREEITDVYLPKDTSMNLDKYNKFYNEKIM
;
A
#
# COMPACT_ATOMS: atom_id res chain seq x y z
N PHE A 1 5.56 3.94 -14.73
CA PHE A 1 4.80 2.81 -15.29
C PHE A 1 3.45 2.74 -14.58
N LYS A 2 2.33 2.84 -15.30
CA LYS A 2 0.98 2.65 -14.75
C LYS A 2 0.38 1.41 -15.39
N PRO A 3 0.08 0.33 -14.65
CA PRO A 3 -0.58 -0.83 -15.22
C PRO A 3 -1.89 -0.36 -15.87
N LYS A 4 -2.07 -0.68 -17.17
CA LYS A 4 -3.33 -0.38 -17.87
C LYS A 4 -4.48 -1.25 -17.36
N THR A 5 -4.16 -2.38 -16.74
CA THR A 5 -5.17 -3.31 -16.21
C THR A 5 -5.61 -2.84 -14.81
N PRO A 6 -6.91 -2.69 -14.56
CA PRO A 6 -7.43 -2.47 -13.21
C PRO A 6 -7.17 -3.70 -12.32
N TRP A 7 -7.54 -3.57 -11.04
CA TRP A 7 -7.50 -4.69 -10.09
C TRP A 7 -8.20 -5.93 -10.68
N ARG A 8 -7.48 -7.05 -10.75
CA ARG A 8 -7.86 -8.23 -11.55
C ARG A 8 -8.81 -9.18 -10.83
N HIS A 9 -8.86 -9.14 -9.49
CA HIS A 9 -9.66 -10.07 -8.71
C HIS A 9 -11.07 -9.49 -8.48
N PRO A 10 -12.14 -10.29 -8.59
CA PRO A 10 -13.50 -9.81 -8.39
C PRO A 10 -13.79 -9.46 -6.92
N LYS A 11 -13.01 -10.01 -5.99
CA LYS A 11 -13.10 -9.77 -4.55
C LYS A 11 -11.77 -9.29 -3.97
N ALA A 12 -11.83 -8.62 -2.83
CA ALA A 12 -10.66 -8.21 -2.05
C ALA A 12 -10.98 -8.16 -0.56
N PHE A 13 -9.98 -8.39 0.29
CA PHE A 13 -10.16 -8.53 1.73
C PHE A 13 -10.53 -7.20 2.40
N ASP A 14 -11.64 -7.16 3.13
CA ASP A 14 -12.09 -6.00 3.91
C ASP A 14 -11.64 -6.06 5.38
N ASP A 15 -11.01 -7.17 5.78
CA ASP A 15 -10.47 -7.42 7.11
C ASP A 15 -8.94 -7.64 7.12
N LEU A 16 -8.26 -7.46 5.97
CA LEU A 16 -6.81 -7.46 5.81
C LEU A 16 -6.30 -6.03 5.60
N PHE A 17 -5.49 -5.53 6.53
CA PHE A 17 -4.95 -4.17 6.48
C PHE A 17 -3.53 -4.10 5.91
N THR A 18 -3.25 -3.01 5.20
CA THR A 18 -1.94 -2.75 4.58
C THR A 18 -1.64 -1.25 4.53
N SER A 19 -0.35 -0.93 4.34
CA SER A 19 0.13 0.42 3.99
C SER A 19 0.59 0.51 2.52
N ALA A 20 0.41 -0.59 1.76
CA ALA A 20 0.79 -0.66 0.35
C ALA A 20 -0.04 0.28 -0.52
N ASP A 21 0.52 0.63 -1.68
CA ASP A 21 -0.18 1.32 -2.75
C ASP A 21 0.38 0.88 -4.11
N TYR A 22 -0.24 1.36 -5.18
CA TYR A 22 0.17 1.06 -6.55
C TYR A 22 1.57 1.58 -6.85
N VAL A 23 2.24 0.91 -7.79
CA VAL A 23 3.61 1.24 -8.21
C VAL A 23 3.74 2.70 -8.64
N ASP A 24 2.73 3.26 -9.31
CA ASP A 24 2.73 4.66 -9.74
C ASP A 24 2.62 5.67 -8.58
N VAL A 25 2.20 5.23 -7.38
CA VAL A 25 2.20 6.05 -6.16
C VAL A 25 3.51 5.85 -5.37
N ILE A 26 3.97 4.60 -5.26
CA ILE A 26 5.16 4.27 -4.46
C ILE A 26 6.46 4.72 -5.15
N ALA A 27 6.52 4.68 -6.49
CA ALA A 27 7.71 5.05 -7.24
C ALA A 27 8.18 6.48 -6.94
N ASP A 28 7.25 7.45 -6.85
CA ASP A 28 7.60 8.84 -6.56
C ASP A 28 8.18 9.02 -5.15
N LYS A 29 7.65 8.28 -4.16
CA LYS A 29 8.18 8.26 -2.78
C LYS A 29 9.58 7.69 -2.72
N ILE A 30 9.87 6.63 -3.47
CA ILE A 30 11.22 6.05 -3.57
C ILE A 30 12.17 7.02 -4.28
N ASN A 31 11.73 7.59 -5.40
CA ASN A 31 12.51 8.55 -6.18
C ASN A 31 12.89 9.78 -5.33
N PHE A 32 11.98 10.23 -4.47
CA PHE A 32 12.26 11.29 -3.50
C PHE A 32 13.41 10.93 -2.55
N LEU A 33 13.39 9.73 -1.94
CA LEU A 33 14.47 9.28 -1.05
C LEU A 33 15.83 9.24 -1.76
N ILE A 34 15.85 8.74 -2.99
CA ILE A 34 17.07 8.67 -3.82
C ILE A 34 17.58 10.08 -4.13
N SER A 35 16.69 10.98 -4.55
CA SER A 35 17.04 12.36 -4.92
C SER A 35 17.57 13.15 -3.72
N GLN A 36 17.09 12.86 -2.52
CA GLN A 36 17.55 13.45 -1.25
C GLN A 36 18.74 12.71 -0.64
N ARG A 37 19.32 11.72 -1.34
CA ARG A 37 20.44 10.88 -0.87
C ARG A 37 20.20 10.26 0.51
N ALA A 38 18.97 9.84 0.79
CA ALA A 38 18.61 9.20 2.04
C ALA A 38 19.36 7.86 2.21
N THR A 39 19.81 7.55 3.43
CA THR A 39 20.56 6.32 3.74
C THR A 39 19.90 5.51 4.85
N GLY A 40 20.08 4.19 4.81
CA GLY A 40 19.51 3.25 5.79
C GLY A 40 18.12 2.74 5.40
N ILE A 41 17.42 2.12 6.35
CA ILE A 41 16.14 1.43 6.10
C ILE A 41 14.97 2.40 6.24
N TYR A 42 14.09 2.47 5.23
CA TYR A 42 12.83 3.21 5.26
C TYR A 42 11.68 2.29 4.90
N ASN A 43 10.62 2.29 5.70
CA ASN A 43 9.33 1.76 5.27
C ASN A 43 8.68 2.78 4.35
N VAL A 44 8.33 2.36 3.13
CA VAL A 44 7.70 3.24 2.13
C VAL A 44 6.30 2.71 1.85
N GLY A 45 5.32 3.58 2.06
CA GLY A 45 3.91 3.25 1.92
C GLY A 45 3.05 4.50 1.97
N THR A 46 1.77 4.28 2.26
CA THR A 46 0.70 5.28 2.37
C THR A 46 -0.12 4.98 3.63
N GLU A 47 -1.21 5.71 3.84
CA GLU A 47 -2.10 5.49 4.99
C GLU A 47 -2.55 4.03 5.11
N ARG A 48 -2.79 3.59 6.34
CA ARG A 48 -3.35 2.28 6.63
C ARG A 48 -4.75 2.18 6.02
N LYS A 49 -4.99 1.12 5.26
CA LYS A 49 -6.26 0.83 4.57
C LYS A 49 -6.46 -0.68 4.46
N THR A 50 -7.67 -1.13 4.16
CA THR A 50 -7.93 -2.52 3.80
C THR A 50 -7.50 -2.80 2.35
N VAL A 51 -7.21 -4.07 2.02
CA VAL A 51 -6.94 -4.46 0.63
C VAL A 51 -8.13 -4.14 -0.28
N TYR A 52 -9.36 -4.26 0.24
CA TYR A 52 -10.59 -3.86 -0.42
C TYR A 52 -10.64 -2.36 -0.74
N GLU A 53 -10.34 -1.50 0.22
CA GLU A 53 -10.25 -0.04 0.01
C GLU A 53 -9.21 0.32 -1.05
N LEU A 54 -8.05 -0.35 -1.03
CA LEU A 54 -7.01 -0.18 -2.06
C LEU A 54 -7.52 -0.59 -3.44
N ALA A 55 -8.10 -1.78 -3.56
CA ALA A 55 -8.61 -2.34 -4.81
C ALA A 55 -9.66 -1.43 -5.47
N ARG A 56 -10.57 -0.88 -4.67
CA ARG A 56 -11.63 0.01 -5.14
C ARG A 56 -11.15 1.33 -5.75
N ARG A 57 -9.91 1.75 -5.49
CA ARG A 57 -9.31 2.93 -6.16
C ARG A 57 -9.12 2.73 -7.66
N ARG A 58 -9.03 1.48 -8.14
CA ARG A 58 -8.81 1.16 -9.55
C ARG A 58 -9.93 0.36 -10.18
N ASN A 59 -10.80 -0.25 -9.38
CA ASN A 59 -11.94 -1.02 -9.87
C ASN A 59 -13.10 -0.91 -8.86
N THR A 60 -14.13 -0.14 -9.21
CA THR A 60 -15.29 0.08 -8.35
C THR A 60 -16.17 -1.16 -8.16
N GLU A 61 -16.05 -2.15 -9.05
CA GLU A 61 -16.87 -3.36 -9.06
C GLU A 61 -16.38 -4.46 -8.12
N VAL A 62 -15.18 -4.28 -7.53
CA VAL A 62 -14.63 -5.23 -6.56
C VAL A 62 -15.57 -5.38 -5.38
N LYS A 63 -15.80 -6.62 -4.96
CA LYS A 63 -16.63 -6.97 -3.81
C LYS A 63 -15.77 -7.26 -2.57
N PRO A 64 -16.27 -7.04 -1.36
CA PRO A 64 -15.56 -7.43 -0.14
C PRO A 64 -15.53 -8.96 0.00
N MET A 65 -14.55 -9.45 0.76
CA MET A 65 -14.47 -10.83 1.24
C MET A 65 -13.71 -10.87 2.56
N SER A 66 -13.95 -11.87 3.40
CA SER A 66 -13.18 -12.07 4.63
C SER A 66 -11.98 -12.97 4.41
N ARG A 67 -10.89 -12.73 5.16
CA ARG A 67 -9.76 -13.64 5.27
C ARG A 67 -10.15 -15.02 5.79
N GLU A 68 -11.22 -15.13 6.57
CA GLU A 68 -11.73 -16.41 7.09
C GLU A 68 -12.26 -17.33 5.99
N GLU A 69 -12.61 -16.78 4.81
CA GLU A 69 -12.97 -17.56 3.63
C GLU A 69 -11.76 -18.34 3.06
N ILE A 70 -10.54 -18.01 3.47
CA ILE A 70 -9.29 -18.64 3.03
C ILE A 70 -8.79 -19.59 4.11
N THR A 71 -8.84 -20.89 3.83
CA THR A 71 -8.54 -21.96 4.80
C THR A 71 -7.24 -22.71 4.52
N ASP A 72 -6.67 -22.54 3.33
CA ASP A 72 -5.48 -23.24 2.84
C ASP A 72 -4.18 -22.50 3.14
N VAL A 73 -4.23 -21.21 3.46
CA VAL A 73 -3.06 -20.40 3.80
C VAL A 73 -3.32 -19.45 4.96
N TYR A 74 -2.29 -19.25 5.80
CA TYR A 74 -2.33 -18.21 6.81
C TYR A 74 -2.20 -16.84 6.16
N LEU A 75 -3.17 -15.97 6.41
CA LEU A 75 -3.10 -14.57 6.06
C LEU A 75 -2.80 -13.76 7.33
N PRO A 76 -1.90 -12.76 7.32
CA PRO A 76 -1.69 -11.82 8.45
C PRO A 76 -2.75 -10.71 8.47
N LYS A 77 -3.37 -10.43 9.63
CA LYS A 77 -4.50 -9.47 9.74
C LYS A 77 -4.10 -8.04 9.35
N ASP A 78 -2.87 -7.65 9.67
CA ASP A 78 -2.37 -6.32 9.42
C ASP A 78 -0.90 -6.39 8.98
N THR A 79 -0.62 -5.82 7.82
CA THR A 79 0.71 -5.70 7.22
C THR A 79 1.09 -4.23 7.02
N SER A 80 0.35 -3.30 7.64
CA SER A 80 0.73 -1.90 7.64
C SER A 80 2.05 -1.69 8.39
N MET A 81 2.88 -0.81 7.86
CA MET A 81 4.20 -0.51 8.40
C MET A 81 4.15 0.84 9.11
N ASN A 82 5.01 1.03 10.13
CA ASN A 82 5.25 2.36 10.67
C ASN A 82 5.98 3.21 9.62
N LEU A 83 5.39 4.34 9.24
CA LEU A 83 5.91 5.27 8.22
C LEU A 83 6.54 6.55 8.81
N ASP A 84 6.67 6.64 10.13
CA ASP A 84 7.09 7.86 10.83
C ASP A 84 8.46 8.34 10.37
N LYS A 85 9.40 7.41 10.17
CA LYS A 85 10.74 7.73 9.66
C LYS A 85 10.69 8.37 8.27
N TYR A 86 9.89 7.82 7.36
CA TYR A 86 9.71 8.39 6.02
C TYR A 86 9.03 9.76 6.11
N ASN A 87 7.92 9.85 6.86
CA ASN A 87 7.12 11.08 6.94
C ASN A 87 7.91 12.23 7.57
N LYS A 88 8.64 11.96 8.64
CA LYS A 88 9.54 12.94 9.27
C LYS A 88 10.58 13.44 8.26
N PHE A 89 11.29 12.52 7.61
CA PHE A 89 12.31 12.87 6.62
C PHE A 89 11.73 13.64 5.41
N TYR A 90 10.55 13.24 4.92
CA TYR A 90 9.86 13.92 3.82
C TYR A 90 9.50 15.36 4.21
N ASN A 91 8.86 15.54 5.37
CA ASN A 91 8.44 16.85 5.85
C ASN A 91 9.64 17.79 6.08
N GLU A 92 10.74 17.31 6.65
CA GLU A 92 11.97 18.08 6.89
C GLU A 92 12.66 18.61 5.60
N LYS A 93 12.32 18.07 4.43
CA LYS A 93 12.95 18.42 3.15
C LYS A 93 12.06 19.25 2.22
N ILE A 94 10.76 19.30 2.50
CA ILE A 94 9.79 20.07 1.70
C ILE A 94 9.32 21.35 2.41
N MET A 95 9.50 21.44 3.73
CA MET A 95 9.33 22.66 4.52
C MET A 95 10.65 23.41 4.58
#